data_AF-A0A3M1ERV8-F1
#
_entry.id   AF-A0A3M1ERV8-F1
#
_cell.length_a   1.000
_cell.length_b   1.000
_cell.length_c   1.000
_cell.angle_alpha   90.00
_cell.angle_beta   90.00
_cell.angle_gamma   90.00
#
_symmetry.space_group_name_H-M   'P 1'
#
loop_
_entity.id
_entity.type
_entity.pdbx_description
1 polymer ?
#
loop_
_entity_poly.entity_id
_entity_poly.type
_entity_poly.pdbx_seq_one_letter_code
_entity_poly.pdbx_strand_id
1 'polypeptide(L)'
;MNNNNNNSGHSLPLDGGQVLSDWERFLWNGFRYEDFTPALHHWLTTYGGFRPEARPEFWGRYFDSTADMFIRFVNQFGGDRTSVNGGDTRWLGDGERRRINEALCAVMEELSPPRLLERLAERARAEYRALRQAEVTAEWARQGGGAEALSNLYLVYDTAFPLESFLSGYRLDGERRAWLVQALREEAQAAW
;
A
#
# COMPACT_ATOMS: atom_id res chain seq x y z
N MET A 1 25.32 -6.90 47.34
CA MET A 1 25.51 -7.42 45.98
C MET A 1 24.57 -6.65 45.07
N ASN A 2 25.09 -5.62 44.38
CA ASN A 2 24.31 -4.79 43.46
C ASN A 2 24.29 -5.46 42.09
N ASN A 3 23.12 -5.92 41.65
CA ASN A 3 22.92 -6.38 40.28
C ASN A 3 22.64 -5.17 39.38
N ASN A 4 23.69 -4.74 38.67
CA ASN A 4 23.57 -3.89 37.49
C ASN A 4 23.00 -4.72 36.33
N ASN A 5 21.69 -4.64 36.11
CA ASN A 5 21.07 -5.07 34.86
C ASN A 5 21.33 -4.00 33.79
N ASN A 6 22.51 -4.07 33.17
CA ASN A 6 22.78 -3.43 31.88
C ASN A 6 22.07 -4.24 30.80
N ASN A 7 20.77 -4.02 30.63
CA ASN A 7 20.08 -4.38 29.41
C ASN A 7 20.04 -3.13 28.52
N SER A 8 21.20 -2.77 27.96
CA SER A 8 21.32 -1.79 26.88
C SER A 8 20.84 -2.41 25.58
N GLY A 9 19.54 -2.72 25.53
CA GLY A 9 18.85 -2.94 24.28
C GLY A 9 19.02 -1.68 23.43
N HIS A 10 19.51 -1.86 22.22
CA HIS A 10 19.65 -0.82 21.20
C HIS A 10 18.28 -0.28 20.79
N SER A 11 17.64 0.48 21.66
CA SER A 11 16.61 1.44 21.28
C SER A 11 17.38 2.60 20.65
N LEU A 12 17.56 2.55 19.33
CA LEU A 12 18.06 3.71 18.59
C LEU A 12 17.15 4.88 18.97
N PRO A 13 17.67 6.01 19.48
CA PRO A 13 16.88 7.23 19.54
C PRO A 13 16.56 7.57 18.08
N LEU A 14 15.35 7.25 17.65
CA LEU A 14 14.90 7.57 16.30
C LEU A 14 14.75 9.09 16.25
N ASP A 15 15.68 9.74 15.57
CA ASP A 15 15.53 11.14 15.19
C ASP A 15 14.32 11.24 14.25
N GLY A 16 13.31 12.02 14.67
CA GLY A 16 12.11 12.26 13.87
C GLY A 16 12.44 12.82 12.49
N GLY A 17 13.52 13.61 12.37
CA GLY A 17 13.99 14.12 11.09
C GLY A 17 14.43 13.01 10.12
N GLN A 18 15.15 12.00 10.61
CA GLN A 18 15.56 10.85 9.81
C GLN A 18 14.36 10.02 9.36
N VAL A 19 13.39 9.80 10.25
CA VAL A 19 12.16 9.06 9.92
C VAL A 19 11.37 9.76 8.83
N LEU A 20 11.22 11.09 8.91
CA LEU A 20 10.50 11.88 7.90
C LEU A 20 11.21 11.87 6.55
N SER A 21 12.54 12.02 6.54
CA SER A 21 13.34 11.95 5.31
C SER A 21 13.24 10.57 4.65
N ASP A 22 13.33 9.49 5.43
CA ASP A 22 13.15 8.13 4.93
C ASP A 22 11.74 7.90 4.40
N TRP A 23 10.73 8.41 5.09
CA TRP A 23 9.33 8.34 4.65
C TRP A 23 9.10 9.07 3.34
N GLU A 24 9.57 10.30 3.21
CA GLU A 24 9.45 11.10 2.00
C GLU A 24 10.10 10.40 0.81
N ARG A 25 11.34 9.92 0.97
CA ARG A 25 12.04 9.14 -0.07
C ARG A 25 11.26 7.89 -0.44
N PHE A 26 10.77 7.15 0.56
CA PHE A 26 10.01 5.93 0.35
C PHE A 26 8.74 6.17 -0.47
N LEU A 27 8.01 7.25 -0.18
CA LEU A 27 6.83 7.66 -0.94
C LEU A 27 7.20 8.12 -2.36
N TRP A 28 8.22 8.96 -2.51
CA TRP A 28 8.64 9.48 -3.82
C TRP A 28 9.08 8.40 -4.80
N ASN A 29 9.75 7.38 -4.28
CA ASN A 29 10.20 6.23 -5.06
C ASN A 29 9.09 5.19 -5.28
N GLY A 30 7.87 5.49 -4.83
CA GLY A 30 6.68 4.68 -5.06
C GLY A 30 6.69 3.38 -4.28
N PHE A 31 6.98 3.44 -2.97
CA PHE A 31 6.95 2.28 -2.08
C PHE A 31 7.88 1.15 -2.56
N ARG A 32 9.18 1.43 -2.70
CA ARG A 32 10.20 0.40 -3.02
C ARG A 32 10.78 -0.19 -1.74
N TYR A 33 10.98 -1.51 -1.73
CA TYR A 33 11.46 -2.21 -0.53
C TYR A 33 12.86 -1.72 -0.12
N GLU A 34 13.71 -1.36 -1.08
CA GLU A 34 15.06 -0.86 -0.87
C GLU A 34 15.07 0.47 -0.10
N ASP A 35 14.04 1.29 -0.32
CA ASP A 35 13.86 2.58 0.35
C ASP A 35 13.15 2.44 1.71
N PHE A 36 12.61 1.25 2.03
CA PHE A 36 12.00 0.95 3.31
C PHE A 36 13.08 0.67 4.37
N THR A 37 13.64 1.73 4.94
CA THR A 37 14.79 1.64 5.84
C THR A 37 14.44 0.94 7.17
N PRO A 38 15.44 0.39 7.89
CA PRO A 38 15.21 -0.16 9.23
C PRO A 38 14.68 0.87 10.23
N ALA A 39 15.08 2.14 10.10
CA ALA A 39 14.61 3.22 10.97
C ALA A 39 13.12 3.51 10.75
N LEU A 40 12.70 3.64 9.48
CA LEU A 40 11.30 3.82 9.12
C LEU A 40 10.46 2.61 9.56
N HIS A 41 10.92 1.39 9.29
CA HIS A 41 10.26 0.17 9.74
C HIS A 41 10.09 0.12 11.26
N HIS A 42 11.15 0.45 12.01
CA HIS A 42 11.10 0.49 13.47
C HIS A 42 10.11 1.53 13.97
N TRP A 43 10.05 2.72 13.36
CA TRP A 43 9.05 3.74 13.71
C TRP A 43 7.63 3.25 13.47
N LEU A 44 7.34 2.70 12.29
CA LEU A 44 5.99 2.25 11.93
C LEU A 44 5.50 1.12 12.84
N THR A 45 6.34 0.14 13.14
CA THR A 45 5.97 -0.97 14.04
C THR A 45 5.84 -0.56 15.51
N THR A 46 6.62 0.44 15.95
CA THR A 46 6.60 0.88 17.35
C THR A 46 5.51 1.91 17.63
N TYR A 47 5.33 2.87 16.72
CA TYR A 47 4.50 4.06 16.93
C TYR A 47 3.39 4.22 15.88
N GLY A 48 3.46 3.49 14.77
CA GLY A 48 2.45 3.51 13.71
C GLY A 48 1.28 2.56 13.95
N GLY A 49 1.21 1.84 15.07
CA GLY A 49 0.13 0.87 15.33
C GLY A 49 0.15 -0.36 14.40
N PHE A 50 1.29 -0.59 13.73
CA PHE A 50 1.50 -1.80 12.96
C PHE A 50 1.92 -2.97 13.86
N ARG A 51 1.73 -4.21 13.39
CA ARG A 51 2.16 -5.37 14.16
C ARG A 51 3.69 -5.42 14.17
N PRO A 52 4.33 -5.77 15.30
CA PRO A 52 5.76 -5.99 15.34
C PRO A 52 6.06 -7.28 14.57
N GLU A 53 6.55 -7.11 13.35
CA GLU A 53 6.94 -8.17 12.43
C GLU A 53 8.37 -7.87 11.95
N ALA A 54 9.10 -8.87 11.46
CA ALA A 54 10.38 -8.58 10.81
C ALA A 54 10.13 -7.77 9.53
N ARG A 55 11.08 -6.94 9.10
CA ARG A 55 10.89 -6.06 7.94
C ARG A 55 10.38 -6.77 6.66
N PRO A 56 10.88 -7.97 6.29
CA PRO A 56 10.33 -8.71 5.14
C PRO A 56 8.89 -9.19 5.35
N GLU A 57 8.52 -9.55 6.58
CA GLU A 57 7.17 -10.01 6.92
C GLU A 57 6.19 -8.84 6.91
N PHE A 58 6.57 -7.70 7.48
CA PHE A 58 5.84 -6.43 7.38
C PHE A 58 5.59 -6.09 5.92
N TRP A 59 6.63 -6.21 5.09
CA TRP A 59 6.52 -5.94 3.66
C TRP A 59 5.53 -6.87 2.98
N GLY A 60 5.70 -8.18 3.19
CA GLY A 60 4.81 -9.22 2.69
C GLY A 60 3.35 -8.93 3.06
N ARG A 61 3.11 -8.49 4.30
CA ARG A 61 1.79 -8.20 4.82
C ARG A 61 1.18 -6.94 4.20
N TYR A 62 1.85 -5.79 4.26
CA TYR A 62 1.23 -4.50 3.91
C TYR A 62 1.43 -4.09 2.45
N PHE A 63 2.45 -4.64 1.79
CA PHE A 63 2.84 -4.26 0.44
C PHE A 63 2.82 -5.40 -0.58
N ASP A 64 2.88 -6.69 -0.20
CA ASP A 64 2.81 -7.81 -1.17
C ASP A 64 1.58 -8.72 -1.00
N SER A 65 0.70 -8.46 -0.03
CA SER A 65 -0.55 -9.24 0.13
C SER A 65 -1.64 -8.77 -0.84
N THR A 66 -2.75 -8.24 -0.35
CA THR A 66 -3.87 -7.76 -1.15
C THR A 66 -3.84 -6.24 -1.34
N ALA A 67 -4.52 -5.76 -2.38
CA ALA A 67 -4.76 -4.35 -2.60
C ALA A 67 -5.50 -3.73 -1.40
N ASP A 68 -6.47 -4.43 -0.81
CA ASP A 68 -7.17 -3.96 0.40
C ASP A 68 -6.19 -3.62 1.55
N MET A 69 -5.19 -4.47 1.79
CA MET A 69 -4.23 -4.21 2.87
C MET A 69 -3.36 -2.98 2.58
N PHE A 70 -2.90 -2.84 1.32
CA PHE A 70 -2.15 -1.67 0.90
C PHE A 70 -2.99 -0.39 0.94
N ILE A 71 -4.27 -0.47 0.56
CA ILE A 71 -5.22 0.64 0.64
C ILE A 71 -5.43 1.07 2.09
N ARG A 72 -5.59 0.11 3.01
CA ARG A 72 -5.69 0.42 4.44
C ARG A 72 -4.42 1.11 4.93
N PHE A 73 -3.24 0.62 4.53
CA PHE A 73 -1.96 1.25 4.85
C PHE A 73 -1.94 2.71 4.40
N VAL A 74 -2.32 2.97 3.15
CA VAL A 74 -2.39 4.31 2.56
C VAL A 74 -3.41 5.20 3.29
N ASN A 75 -4.61 4.67 3.58
CA ASN A 75 -5.68 5.40 4.28
C ASN A 75 -5.30 5.81 5.70
N GLN A 76 -4.44 5.03 6.37
CA GLN A 76 -3.95 5.40 7.69
C GLN A 76 -3.13 6.70 7.65
N PHE A 77 -2.43 7.03 6.56
CA PHE A 77 -1.60 8.23 6.50
C PHE A 77 -2.23 9.36 5.67
N GLY A 78 -2.90 9.06 4.56
CA GLY A 78 -3.48 10.05 3.65
C GLY A 78 -5.02 10.08 3.61
N GLY A 79 -5.68 9.21 4.37
CA GLY A 79 -7.13 9.05 4.37
C GLY A 79 -7.79 9.48 5.68
N ASP A 80 -8.63 8.62 6.25
CA ASP A 80 -9.35 8.87 7.50
C ASP A 80 -8.48 8.72 8.76
N ARG A 81 -7.21 8.36 8.57
CA ARG A 81 -6.21 8.15 9.61
C ARG A 81 -6.56 7.03 10.57
N THR A 82 -7.43 6.11 10.15
CA THR A 82 -7.78 4.94 10.93
C THR A 82 -6.65 3.92 10.86
N SER A 83 -6.23 3.37 12.01
CA SER A 83 -5.20 2.35 12.08
C SER A 83 -5.61 1.10 11.30
N VAL A 84 -4.70 0.57 10.47
CA VAL A 84 -4.92 -0.66 9.69
C VAL A 84 -5.32 -1.84 10.59
N ASN A 85 -4.67 -1.98 11.75
CA ASN A 85 -4.91 -3.11 12.66
C ASN A 85 -5.91 -2.77 13.76
N GLY A 86 -5.97 -1.51 14.19
CA GLY A 86 -6.74 -1.09 15.36
C GLY A 86 -8.14 -0.58 15.03
N GLY A 87 -8.37 -0.08 13.81
CA GLY A 87 -9.65 0.52 13.45
C GLY A 87 -9.94 1.85 14.16
N ASP A 88 -8.93 2.50 14.75
CA ASP A 88 -9.05 3.78 15.44
C ASP A 88 -7.84 4.70 15.18
N THR A 89 -7.89 5.94 15.67
CA THR A 89 -6.84 6.96 15.46
C THR A 89 -5.82 7.04 16.61
N ARG A 90 -5.86 6.12 17.60
CA ARG A 90 -5.00 6.19 18.80
C ARG A 90 -3.52 6.01 18.47
N TRP A 91 -3.19 5.42 17.33
CA TRP A 91 -1.82 5.30 16.84
C TRP A 91 -1.15 6.66 16.61
N LEU A 92 -1.91 7.73 16.36
CA LEU A 92 -1.36 9.09 16.28
C LEU A 92 -0.63 9.46 17.58
N GLY A 93 -1.13 8.99 18.71
CA GLY A 93 -0.47 9.19 20.00
C GLY A 93 -0.53 10.63 20.51
N ASP A 94 0.49 11.01 21.28
CA ASP A 94 0.62 12.27 21.99
C ASP A 94 2.06 12.83 21.93
N GLY A 95 2.23 14.09 22.33
CA GLY A 95 3.53 14.75 22.44
C GLY A 95 4.33 14.73 21.12
N GLU A 96 5.61 14.35 21.22
CA GLU A 96 6.53 14.32 20.08
C GLU A 96 6.16 13.23 19.06
N ARG A 97 5.70 12.07 19.53
CA ARG A 97 5.21 11.00 18.66
C ARG A 97 4.07 11.48 17.77
N ARG A 98 3.13 12.24 18.35
CA ARG A 98 2.03 12.83 17.59
C ARG A 98 2.50 13.77 16.52
N ARG A 99 3.45 14.65 16.82
CA ARG A 99 4.01 15.58 15.82
C ARG A 99 4.63 14.84 14.64
N ILE A 100 5.42 13.79 14.91
CA ILE A 100 6.04 13.01 13.85
C ILE A 100 4.99 12.25 13.05
N ASN A 101 4.03 11.57 13.69
CA ASN A 101 2.95 10.86 12.99
C ASN A 101 2.06 11.80 12.16
N GLU A 102 1.74 12.99 12.67
CA GLU A 102 1.02 14.02 11.91
C GLU A 102 1.86 14.54 10.73
N ALA A 103 3.18 14.69 10.88
CA ALA A 103 4.07 15.05 9.78
C ALA A 103 4.17 13.95 8.71
N LEU A 104 4.20 12.67 9.09
CA LEU A 104 4.10 11.56 8.12
C LEU A 104 2.79 11.63 7.32
N CYS A 105 1.67 11.94 7.99
CA CYS A 105 0.39 12.15 7.31
C CYS A 105 0.43 13.34 6.36
N ALA A 106 1.00 14.48 6.81
CA ALA A 106 1.11 15.67 5.98
C ALA A 106 1.94 15.41 4.70
N VAL A 107 3.08 14.71 4.84
CA VAL A 107 3.90 14.30 3.68
C VAL A 107 3.09 13.39 2.75
N MET A 108 2.30 12.45 3.28
CA MET A 108 1.45 11.58 2.47
C MET A 108 0.31 12.35 1.77
N GLU A 109 -0.29 13.34 2.42
CA GLU A 109 -1.34 14.18 1.86
C GLU A 109 -0.80 15.14 0.77
N GLU A 110 0.39 15.71 1.00
CA GLU A 110 1.09 16.56 0.03
C GLU A 110 1.57 15.74 -1.17
N LEU A 111 2.25 14.64 -0.89
CA LEU A 111 2.66 13.65 -1.86
C LEU A 111 1.55 12.63 -2.08
N SER A 112 0.26 13.00 -2.14
CA SER A 112 -0.78 12.13 -2.70
C SER A 112 -0.90 12.40 -4.20
N PRO A 113 -0.01 11.83 -5.06
CA PRO A 113 0.20 12.29 -6.41
C PRO A 113 -0.26 11.20 -7.39
N PRO A 114 -0.15 11.48 -8.70
CA PRO A 114 -0.34 10.48 -9.75
C PRO A 114 0.34 9.13 -9.52
N ARG A 115 1.51 9.08 -8.86
CA ARG A 115 2.27 7.84 -8.65
C ARG A 115 1.69 6.87 -7.62
N LEU A 116 1.12 7.38 -6.52
CA LEU A 116 0.40 6.54 -5.55
C LEU A 116 -0.80 5.89 -6.24
N LEU A 117 -1.46 6.69 -7.06
CA LEU A 117 -2.62 6.35 -7.85
C LEU A 117 -2.30 5.36 -8.99
N GLU A 118 -1.17 5.53 -9.66
CA GLU A 118 -0.59 4.57 -10.63
C GLU A 118 -0.29 3.23 -9.95
N ARG A 119 0.41 3.21 -8.80
CA ARG A 119 0.68 1.97 -8.05
C ARG A 119 -0.59 1.27 -7.59
N LEU A 120 -1.58 2.02 -7.09
CA LEU A 120 -2.89 1.47 -6.74
C LEU A 120 -3.55 0.85 -7.97
N ALA A 121 -3.47 1.50 -9.13
CA ALA A 121 -4.03 1.00 -10.37
C ALA A 121 -3.28 -0.22 -10.93
N GLU A 122 -1.95 -0.23 -10.93
CA GLU A 122 -1.12 -1.38 -11.33
C GLU A 122 -1.46 -2.61 -10.51
N ARG A 123 -1.58 -2.44 -9.19
CA ARG A 123 -1.95 -3.54 -8.29
C ARG A 123 -3.36 -4.02 -8.53
N ALA A 124 -4.31 -3.10 -8.71
CA ALA A 124 -5.68 -3.46 -9.04
C ALA A 124 -5.77 -4.22 -10.37
N ARG A 125 -5.01 -3.79 -11.39
CA ARG A 125 -4.87 -4.50 -12.68
C ARG A 125 -4.28 -5.90 -12.47
N ALA A 126 -3.24 -6.04 -11.65
CA ALA A 126 -2.63 -7.35 -11.36
C ALA A 126 -3.62 -8.32 -10.68
N GLU A 127 -4.37 -7.86 -9.67
CA GLU A 127 -5.37 -8.68 -8.99
C GLU A 127 -6.54 -9.05 -9.92
N TYR A 128 -7.03 -8.10 -10.70
CA TYR A 128 -8.06 -8.37 -11.69
C TYR A 128 -7.61 -9.39 -12.73
N ARG A 129 -6.37 -9.27 -13.25
CA ARG A 129 -5.79 -10.27 -14.16
C ARG A 129 -5.72 -11.65 -13.52
N ALA A 130 -5.30 -11.75 -12.26
CA ALA A 130 -5.25 -13.02 -11.54
C ALA A 130 -6.65 -13.65 -11.33
N LEU A 131 -7.65 -12.85 -10.96
CA LEU A 131 -9.03 -13.31 -10.79
C LEU A 131 -9.63 -13.79 -12.13
N ARG A 132 -9.49 -13.00 -13.20
CA ARG A 132 -9.94 -13.40 -14.54
C ARG A 132 -9.21 -14.64 -15.03
N GLN A 133 -7.92 -14.75 -14.71
CA GLN A 133 -7.12 -15.93 -15.03
C GLN A 133 -7.67 -17.19 -14.34
N ALA A 134 -8.03 -17.07 -13.06
CA ALA A 134 -8.65 -18.16 -12.32
C ALA A 134 -10.04 -18.53 -12.86
N GLU A 135 -10.89 -17.55 -13.17
CA GLU A 135 -12.24 -17.77 -13.74
C GLU A 135 -12.18 -18.50 -15.08
N VAL A 136 -11.34 -18.03 -16.00
CA VAL A 136 -11.13 -18.63 -17.32
C VAL A 136 -10.58 -20.05 -17.18
N THR A 137 -9.60 -20.26 -16.29
CA THR A 137 -9.07 -21.61 -16.02
C THR A 137 -10.16 -22.55 -15.50
N ALA A 138 -10.99 -22.09 -14.57
CA ALA A 138 -12.05 -22.90 -13.97
C ALA A 138 -13.19 -23.23 -14.96
N GLU A 139 -13.58 -22.29 -15.82
CA GLU A 139 -14.54 -22.52 -16.90
C GLU A 139 -13.99 -23.50 -17.94
N TRP A 140 -12.74 -23.31 -18.36
CA TRP A 140 -12.09 -24.20 -19.33
C TRP A 140 -11.96 -25.64 -18.82
N ALA A 141 -11.59 -25.81 -17.55
CA ALA A 141 -11.55 -27.11 -16.89
C ALA A 141 -12.94 -27.77 -16.84
N ARG A 142 -14.01 -26.99 -16.56
CA ARG A 142 -15.40 -27.49 -16.61
C ARG A 142 -15.83 -27.95 -18.00
N GLN A 143 -15.29 -27.35 -19.05
CA GLN A 143 -15.58 -27.71 -20.44
C GLN A 143 -14.70 -28.84 -20.99
N GLY A 144 -13.82 -29.43 -20.17
CA GLY A 144 -12.94 -30.53 -20.59
C GLY A 144 -11.81 -30.10 -21.53
N GLY A 145 -11.47 -28.82 -21.54
CA GLY A 145 -10.49 -28.27 -22.45
C GLY A 145 -9.03 -28.63 -22.07
N GLY A 146 -8.21 -28.91 -23.08
CA GLY A 146 -6.78 -29.21 -22.93
C GLY A 146 -5.91 -27.97 -22.67
N ALA A 147 -4.74 -28.14 -22.03
CA ALA A 147 -3.89 -27.05 -21.55
C ALA A 147 -3.34 -26.11 -22.65
N GLU A 148 -3.21 -26.58 -23.90
CA GLU A 148 -2.61 -25.81 -25.01
C GLU A 148 -3.45 -24.62 -25.50
N ALA A 149 -4.79 -24.63 -25.33
CA ALA A 149 -5.65 -23.57 -25.87
C ALA A 149 -5.91 -22.41 -24.89
N LEU A 150 -5.56 -22.56 -23.60
CA LEU A 150 -5.74 -21.54 -22.56
C LEU A 150 -4.90 -20.28 -22.81
N SER A 151 -3.69 -20.45 -23.33
CA SER A 151 -2.71 -19.37 -23.57
C SER A 151 -3.22 -18.30 -24.54
N ASN A 152 -4.02 -18.70 -25.54
CA ASN A 152 -4.57 -17.77 -26.54
C ASN A 152 -5.81 -17.01 -26.03
N LEU A 153 -6.52 -17.54 -25.03
CA LEU A 153 -7.69 -16.87 -24.46
C LEU A 153 -7.30 -15.68 -23.57
N TYR A 154 -6.13 -15.76 -22.91
CA TYR A 154 -5.64 -14.73 -21.99
C TYR A 154 -5.31 -13.39 -22.64
N LEU A 155 -4.94 -13.39 -23.93
CA LEU A 155 -4.62 -12.18 -24.69
C LEU A 155 -5.86 -11.33 -25.05
N VAL A 156 -7.07 -11.89 -24.97
CA VAL A 156 -8.30 -11.23 -25.48
C VAL A 156 -9.08 -10.49 -24.38
N TYR A 157 -8.87 -10.80 -23.10
CA TYR A 157 -9.71 -10.33 -21.99
C TYR A 157 -9.14 -9.16 -21.15
N ASP A 158 -7.99 -8.57 -21.53
CA ASP A 158 -7.32 -7.50 -20.76
C ASP A 158 -7.96 -6.10 -20.91
N THR A 159 -9.14 -5.98 -21.53
CA THR A 159 -9.70 -4.69 -22.01
C THR A 159 -10.80 -4.06 -21.16
N ALA A 160 -11.31 -4.73 -20.12
CA ALA A 160 -12.48 -4.25 -19.37
C ALA A 160 -12.26 -4.22 -17.86
N PHE A 161 -11.33 -3.38 -17.39
CA PHE A 161 -11.16 -3.11 -15.95
C PHE A 161 -12.25 -2.13 -15.45
N PRO A 162 -13.16 -2.52 -14.53
CA PRO A 162 -14.22 -1.66 -14.01
C PRO A 162 -13.67 -0.74 -12.92
N LEU A 163 -12.89 0.24 -13.35
CA LEU A 163 -12.12 1.16 -12.51
C LEU A 163 -13.01 1.96 -11.54
N GLU A 164 -14.19 2.37 -11.97
CA GLU A 164 -15.22 3.04 -11.16
C GLU A 164 -15.65 2.19 -9.94
N SER A 165 -15.89 0.89 -10.13
CA SER A 165 -16.29 -0.02 -9.06
C SER A 165 -15.16 -0.27 -8.07
N PHE A 166 -13.92 -0.35 -8.56
CA PHE A 166 -12.74 -0.44 -7.70
C PHE A 166 -12.58 0.83 -6.86
N LEU A 167 -12.68 2.00 -7.49
CA LEU A 167 -12.56 3.30 -6.83
C LEU A 167 -13.76 3.65 -5.93
N SER A 168 -14.86 2.91 -6.02
CA SER A 168 -16.04 3.08 -5.17
C SER A 168 -15.76 2.84 -3.68
N GLY A 169 -14.80 1.94 -3.37
CA GLY A 169 -14.33 1.66 -2.01
C GLY A 169 -13.48 2.77 -1.39
N TYR A 170 -13.12 3.78 -2.16
CA TYR A 170 -12.27 4.89 -1.73
C TYR A 170 -13.13 6.12 -1.46
N ARG A 171 -12.91 6.76 -0.30
CA ARG A 171 -13.38 8.13 -0.03
C ARG A 171 -12.44 9.15 -0.66
N LEU A 172 -12.33 9.10 -1.98
CA LEU A 172 -11.77 10.20 -2.76
C LEU A 172 -12.86 11.27 -2.89
N ASP A 173 -12.49 12.55 -2.78
CA ASP A 173 -13.39 13.62 -3.18
C ASP A 173 -13.72 13.51 -4.69
N GLY A 174 -14.78 14.22 -5.11
CA GLY A 174 -15.29 14.11 -6.48
C GLY A 174 -14.26 14.49 -7.55
N GLU A 175 -13.38 15.46 -7.27
CA GLU A 175 -12.32 15.90 -8.19
C GLU A 175 -11.21 14.85 -8.29
N ARG A 176 -10.71 14.34 -7.16
CA ARG A 176 -9.66 13.32 -7.13
C ARG A 176 -10.13 12.01 -7.75
N ARG A 177 -11.39 11.62 -7.53
CA ARG A 177 -11.98 10.44 -8.18
C ARG A 177 -12.05 10.64 -9.69
N ALA A 178 -12.57 11.79 -10.15
CA ALA A 178 -12.71 12.07 -11.58
C ALA A 178 -11.35 12.12 -12.29
N TRP A 179 -10.36 12.78 -11.68
CA TRP A 179 -8.99 12.84 -12.17
C TRP A 179 -8.39 11.45 -12.31
N LEU A 180 -8.53 10.60 -11.29
CA LEU A 180 -7.98 9.24 -11.28
C LEU A 180 -8.60 8.34 -12.34
N VAL A 181 -9.93 8.41 -12.50
CA VAL A 181 -10.64 7.70 -13.55
C VAL A 181 -10.16 8.14 -14.93
N GLN A 182 -9.96 9.44 -15.13
CA GLN A 182 -9.52 10.00 -16.40
C GLN A 182 -8.07 9.63 -16.73
N ALA A 183 -7.14 9.79 -15.79
CA ALA A 183 -5.72 9.44 -15.98
C ALA A 183 -5.55 7.96 -16.34
N LEU A 184 -6.29 7.08 -15.68
CA LEU A 184 -6.22 5.64 -15.94
C LEU A 184 -6.90 5.24 -17.26
N ARG A 185 -7.87 6.02 -17.75
CA ARG A 185 -8.45 5.85 -19.09
C ARG A 185 -7.47 6.28 -20.19
N GLU A 186 -6.82 7.42 -20.03
CA GLU A 186 -5.87 7.95 -21.02
C GLU A 186 -4.66 7.03 -21.18
N GLU A 187 -4.14 6.48 -20.07
CA GLU A 187 -3.05 5.50 -20.11
C GLU A 187 -3.49 4.17 -20.75
N ALA A 188 -4.72 3.71 -20.44
CA ALA A 188 -5.27 2.51 -21.07
C ALA A 188 -5.49 2.69 -22.59
N GLN A 189 -5.73 3.92 -23.07
CA GLN A 189 -5.81 4.24 -24.50
C GLN A 189 -4.45 4.37 -25.16
N ALA A 190 -3.42 4.84 -24.45
CA ALA A 190 -2.06 4.99 -24.97
C ALA A 190 -1.28 3.67 -25.09
N ALA A 191 -1.75 2.59 -24.46
CA ALA A 191 -1.20 1.25 -24.59
C ALA A 191 -1.62 0.51 -25.89
N TRP A 192 -2.35 1.20 -26.78
CA TRP A 192 -2.84 0.73 -28.08
C TRP A 192 -2.31 1.62 -29.21
#